data_AF-A0A3L9GB38-F1
#
_entry.id   AF-A0A3L9GB38-F1
#
_cell.length_a   1.000
_cell.length_b   1.000
_cell.length_c   1.000
_cell.angle_alpha   90.00
_cell.angle_beta   90.00
_cell.angle_gamma   90.00
#
_symmetry.space_group_name_H-M   'P 1'
#
loop_
_entity.id
_entity.type
_entity.pdbx_description
1 polymer ?
#
loop_
_entity_poly.entity_id
_entity_poly.type
_entity_poly.pdbx_seq_one_letter_code
_entity_poly.pdbx_strand_id
1 'polypeptide(L)'
;FGGALDMLEENPLPAVAVVIPKLDFQGTESLNTLRDRITQINGIDEVRMDDSWFARLAALTGLVGRVSAMIGVLMVAAVFLVIGNSVRLSIFARRDSINVQKLIGATDGFILRPFLYGGALLGFSGALLSLILSEILVLRLSSAVAEVAQVFGTKFDINGLSFDECLLLLLVCSMIGWVAAWLATVQHLRHFTPE
;
A
#
# COMPACT_ATOMS: atom_id res chain seq x y z
N PHE A 1 -47.72 12.68 27.84
CA PHE A 1 -46.60 13.49 27.31
C PHE A 1 -46.89 14.16 25.96
N GLY A 2 -47.91 13.76 25.18
CA GLY A 2 -48.26 14.44 23.92
C GLY A 2 -48.99 15.79 24.05
N GLY A 3 -49.82 15.98 25.08
CA GLY A 3 -50.62 17.22 25.25
C GLY A 3 -49.86 18.46 25.73
N ALA A 4 -48.59 18.33 26.14
CA ALA A 4 -47.76 19.46 26.56
C ALA A 4 -46.93 20.07 25.41
N LEU A 5 -46.81 19.36 24.28
CA LEU A 5 -46.12 19.82 23.07
C LEU A 5 -47.01 20.70 22.18
N ASP A 6 -48.33 20.60 22.33
CA ASP A 6 -49.34 21.34 21.55
C ASP A 6 -49.63 22.76 22.11
N MET A 7 -49.03 23.12 23.25
CA MET A 7 -49.12 24.47 23.87
C MET A 7 -47.93 25.38 23.50
N LEU A 8 -47.03 24.93 22.63
CA LEU A 8 -45.87 25.70 22.15
C LEU A 8 -46.17 26.16 20.71
N GLU A 9 -46.57 27.42 20.53
CA GLU A 9 -46.89 28.01 19.21
C GLU A 9 -45.68 28.12 18.27
N GLU A 10 -44.46 28.04 18.80
CA GLU A 10 -43.22 28.06 18.02
C GLU A 10 -42.30 26.90 18.39
N ASN A 11 -41.54 26.43 17.40
CA ASN A 11 -40.60 25.33 17.50
C ASN A 11 -39.52 25.65 18.57
N PRO A 12 -39.50 24.96 19.73
CA PRO A 12 -38.58 25.24 20.83
C PRO A 12 -37.18 24.68 20.60
N LEU A 13 -36.97 23.95 19.49
CA LEU A 13 -35.67 23.36 19.14
C LEU A 13 -34.89 24.36 18.27
N PRO A 14 -33.61 24.65 18.60
CA PRO A 14 -32.76 25.47 17.72
C PRO A 14 -32.66 24.81 16.35
N ALA A 15 -32.65 25.62 15.28
CA ALA A 15 -32.53 25.12 13.92
C ALA A 15 -31.16 24.45 13.72
N VAL A 16 -31.15 23.14 13.49
CA VAL A 16 -29.91 22.37 13.25
C VAL A 16 -29.70 22.22 11.75
N ALA A 17 -28.61 22.77 11.23
CA ALA A 17 -28.16 22.55 9.87
C ALA A 17 -26.97 21.58 9.85
N VAL A 18 -27.13 20.42 9.19
CA VAL A 18 -26.05 19.43 9.02
C VAL A 18 -25.29 19.75 7.74
N VAL A 19 -24.02 20.14 7.87
CA VAL A 19 -23.14 20.44 6.74
C VAL A 19 -22.20 19.26 6.52
N ILE A 20 -22.32 18.61 5.36
CA ILE A 20 -21.45 17.49 4.96
C ILE A 20 -20.42 18.01 3.94
N PRO A 21 -19.14 18.11 4.29
CA PRO A 21 -18.10 18.53 3.34
C PRO A 21 -17.92 17.46 2.24
N LYS A 22 -17.70 17.92 1.00
CA LYS A 22 -17.39 17.03 -0.13
C LYS A 22 -16.04 16.34 0.08
N LEU A 23 -15.90 15.12 -0.46
CA LEU A 23 -14.74 14.23 -0.24
C LEU A 23 -13.36 14.87 -0.50
N ASP A 24 -13.26 15.88 -1.38
CA ASP A 24 -12.01 16.57 -1.69
C ASP A 24 -11.49 17.50 -0.55
N PHE A 25 -12.29 17.78 0.48
CA PHE A 25 -11.96 18.71 1.56
C PHE A 25 -11.91 18.07 2.96
N GLN A 26 -11.52 16.79 3.05
CA GLN A 26 -11.40 16.05 4.31
C GLN A 26 -10.14 16.38 5.13
N GLY A 27 -9.29 17.31 4.67
CA GLY A 27 -8.12 17.76 5.41
C GLY A 27 -8.51 18.46 6.72
N THR A 28 -7.81 18.16 7.81
CA THR A 28 -8.07 18.79 9.13
C THR A 28 -8.01 20.32 9.05
N GLU A 29 -7.15 20.90 8.20
CA GLU A 29 -7.08 22.36 7.98
C GLU A 29 -8.28 22.92 7.20
N SER A 30 -8.79 22.22 6.17
CA SER A 30 -9.96 22.66 5.40
C SER A 30 -11.24 22.58 6.22
N LEU A 31 -11.32 21.63 7.16
CA LEU A 31 -12.43 21.53 8.11
C LEU A 31 -12.39 22.66 9.15
N ASN A 32 -11.20 22.96 9.70
CA ASN A 32 -11.04 24.08 10.65
C ASN A 32 -11.38 25.43 10.02
N THR A 33 -10.93 25.69 8.79
CA THR A 33 -11.25 26.94 8.08
C THR A 33 -12.72 27.06 7.71
N LEU A 34 -13.40 25.94 7.43
CA LEU A 34 -14.85 25.91 7.22
C LEU A 34 -15.61 26.23 8.51
N ARG A 35 -15.16 25.66 9.65
CA ARG A 35 -15.71 25.94 10.98
C ARG A 35 -15.63 27.42 11.34
N ASP A 36 -14.48 28.03 11.13
CA ASP A 36 -14.25 29.44 11.44
C ASP A 36 -15.15 30.36 10.60
N ARG A 37 -15.33 30.04 9.32
CA ARG A 37 -16.22 30.79 8.41
C ARG A 37 -17.69 30.66 8.79
N ILE A 38 -18.14 29.48 9.21
CA ILE A 38 -19.53 29.25 9.61
C ILE A 38 -19.81 29.92 10.95
N THR A 39 -18.87 29.89 11.89
CA THR A 39 -19.02 30.52 13.21
C THR A 39 -19.12 32.05 13.14
N GLN A 40 -18.67 32.68 12.04
CA GLN A 40 -18.78 34.12 11.80
C GLN A 40 -20.13 34.58 11.21
N ILE A 41 -21.04 33.67 10.87
CA ILE A 41 -22.36 34.03 10.35
C ILE A 41 -23.28 34.42 11.52
N ASN A 42 -23.85 35.62 11.47
CA ASN A 42 -24.82 36.09 12.46
C ASN A 42 -26.05 35.16 12.49
N GLY A 43 -26.37 34.61 13.66
CA GLY A 43 -27.51 33.70 13.88
C GLY A 43 -27.14 32.24 14.18
N ILE A 44 -25.85 31.92 14.36
CA ILE A 44 -25.38 30.57 14.71
C ILE A 44 -24.87 30.56 16.16
N ASP A 45 -25.54 29.79 17.02
CA ASP A 45 -25.23 29.71 18.47
C ASP A 45 -24.09 28.71 18.80
N GLU A 46 -24.06 27.53 18.16
CA GLU A 46 -23.06 26.50 18.45
C GLU A 46 -22.70 25.68 17.20
N VAL A 47 -21.43 25.72 16.80
CA VAL A 47 -20.88 24.81 15.78
C VAL A 47 -20.18 23.65 16.48
N ARG A 48 -20.90 22.52 16.61
CA ARG A 48 -20.32 21.25 17.06
C ARG A 48 -19.78 20.47 15.87
N MET A 49 -18.47 20.49 15.71
CA MET A 49 -17.78 19.43 15.00
C MET A 49 -17.35 18.37 16.01
N ASP A 50 -17.66 17.11 15.73
CA ASP A 50 -17.06 15.93 16.41
C ASP A 50 -15.58 15.76 16.01
N ASP A 51 -14.82 16.87 15.98
CA ASP A 51 -13.43 16.96 15.54
C ASP A 51 -12.52 16.04 16.33
N SER A 52 -12.80 15.83 17.62
CA SER A 52 -11.93 15.03 18.48
C SER A 52 -11.92 13.55 18.11
N TRP A 53 -13.06 12.99 17.69
CA TRP A 53 -13.15 11.59 17.26
C TRP A 53 -12.57 11.41 15.86
N PHE A 54 -12.95 12.28 14.91
CA PHE A 54 -12.41 12.25 13.55
C PHE A 54 -10.90 12.49 13.53
N ALA A 55 -10.39 13.45 14.30
CA ALA A 55 -8.95 13.69 14.40
C ALA A 55 -8.20 12.51 15.05
N ARG A 56 -8.80 11.85 16.06
CA ARG A 56 -8.23 10.62 16.64
C ARG A 56 -8.19 9.49 15.61
N LEU A 57 -9.27 9.28 14.86
CA LEU A 57 -9.32 8.26 13.82
C LEU A 57 -8.33 8.57 12.70
N ALA A 58 -8.26 9.81 12.22
CA ALA A 58 -7.29 10.24 11.21
C ALA A 58 -5.84 10.07 11.70
N ALA A 59 -5.56 10.40 12.97
CA ALA A 59 -4.25 10.18 13.58
C ALA A 59 -3.89 8.69 13.68
N LEU A 60 -4.85 7.82 14.03
CA LEU A 60 -4.66 6.37 14.04
C LEU A 60 -4.41 5.82 12.64
N THR A 61 -5.21 6.21 11.65
CA THR A 61 -5.01 5.81 10.24
C THR A 61 -3.66 6.30 9.73
N GLY A 62 -3.27 7.53 10.07
CA GLY A 62 -1.95 8.07 9.74
C GLY A 62 -0.80 7.32 10.40
N LEU A 63 -0.96 6.89 11.66
CA LEU A 63 0.01 6.04 12.36
C LEU A 63 0.14 4.68 11.66
N VAL A 64 -0.98 4.03 11.34
CA VAL A 64 -1.00 2.75 10.62
C VAL A 64 -0.31 2.89 9.25
N GLY A 65 -0.58 3.97 8.51
CA GLY A 65 0.07 4.25 7.24
C GLY A 65 1.60 4.45 7.35
N ARG A 66 2.08 5.09 8.43
CA ARG A 66 3.53 5.23 8.67
C ARG A 66 4.17 3.90 9.03
N VAL A 67 3.52 3.09 9.86
CA VAL A 67 4.01 1.77 10.25
C VAL A 67 4.05 0.83 9.03
N SER A 68 3.00 0.82 8.20
CA SER A 68 2.98 0.00 6.99
C SER A 68 4.06 0.43 5.99
N ALA A 69 4.30 1.74 5.82
CA ALA A 69 5.39 2.25 5.00
C ALA A 69 6.77 1.79 5.52
N MET A 70 6.99 1.86 6.84
CA MET A 70 8.24 1.38 7.47
C MET A 70 8.45 -0.12 7.22
N ILE A 71 7.41 -0.94 7.40
CA ILE A 71 7.46 -2.39 7.12
C ILE A 71 7.72 -2.62 5.64
N GLY A 72 7.11 -1.85 4.74
CA GLY A 72 7.33 -1.93 3.30
C GLY A 72 8.80 -1.71 2.92
N VAL A 73 9.44 -0.68 3.48
CA VAL A 73 10.87 -0.42 3.26
C VAL A 73 11.74 -1.59 3.75
N LEU A 74 11.43 -2.13 4.93
CA LEU A 74 12.15 -3.29 5.48
C LEU A 74 11.97 -4.54 4.61
N MET A 75 10.78 -4.76 4.07
CA MET A 75 10.50 -5.88 3.15
C MET A 75 11.29 -5.74 1.85
N VAL A 76 11.36 -4.54 1.28
CA VAL A 76 12.22 -4.27 0.12
C VAL A 76 13.67 -4.62 0.46
N ALA A 77 14.21 -4.10 1.57
CA ALA A 77 15.58 -4.42 1.99
C ALA A 77 15.81 -5.93 2.19
N ALA A 78 14.85 -6.65 2.75
CA ALA A 78 14.91 -8.11 2.91
C ALA A 78 14.98 -8.82 1.55
N VAL A 79 14.18 -8.41 0.57
CA VAL A 79 14.22 -8.96 -0.79
C VAL A 79 15.59 -8.74 -1.43
N PHE A 80 16.17 -7.54 -1.30
CA PHE A 80 17.52 -7.25 -1.77
C PHE A 80 18.56 -8.18 -1.13
N LEU A 81 18.47 -8.40 0.18
CA LEU A 81 19.38 -9.30 0.91
C LEU A 81 19.25 -10.76 0.44
N VAL A 82 18.01 -11.25 0.29
CA VAL A 82 17.72 -12.63 -0.12
C VAL A 82 18.22 -12.88 -1.54
N ILE A 83 17.90 -11.99 -2.49
CA ILE A 83 18.36 -12.10 -3.88
C ILE A 83 19.89 -12.00 -3.93
N GLY A 84 20.48 -11.05 -3.19
CA GLY A 84 21.93 -10.88 -3.19
C GLY A 84 22.69 -12.09 -2.65
N ASN A 85 22.19 -12.71 -1.58
CA ASN A 85 22.74 -13.96 -1.05
C ASN A 85 22.53 -15.14 -2.00
N SER A 86 21.37 -15.23 -2.64
CA SER A 86 21.05 -16.28 -3.61
C SER A 86 21.97 -16.23 -4.84
N VAL A 87 22.21 -15.01 -5.37
CA VAL A 87 23.16 -14.78 -6.46
C VAL A 87 24.58 -15.16 -6.04
N ARG A 88 25.02 -14.77 -4.84
CA ARG A 88 26.35 -15.12 -4.31
C ARG A 88 26.56 -16.63 -4.26
N LEU A 89 25.59 -17.37 -3.72
CA LEU A 89 25.64 -18.83 -3.66
C LEU A 89 25.67 -19.45 -5.07
N SER A 90 24.88 -18.91 -6.00
CA SER A 90 24.82 -19.38 -7.38
C SER A 90 26.14 -19.14 -8.15
N ILE A 91 26.81 -18.01 -7.90
CA ILE A 91 28.15 -17.72 -8.46
C ILE A 91 29.17 -18.71 -7.90
N PHE A 92 29.16 -18.94 -6.57
CA PHE A 92 30.10 -19.86 -5.93
C PHE A 92 29.95 -21.30 -6.47
N ALA A 93 28.71 -21.76 -6.64
CA ALA A 93 28.43 -23.09 -7.20
C ALA A 93 28.86 -23.25 -8.68
N ARG A 94 29.02 -22.15 -9.42
CA ARG A 94 29.40 -22.14 -10.84
C ARG A 94 30.81 -21.59 -11.09
N ARG A 95 31.61 -21.40 -10.04
CA ARG A 95 32.92 -20.74 -10.09
C ARG A 95 33.85 -21.30 -11.17
N ASP A 96 33.95 -22.62 -11.29
CA ASP A 96 34.85 -23.27 -12.25
C ASP A 96 34.45 -22.96 -13.69
N SER A 97 33.15 -23.01 -13.99
CA SER A 97 32.62 -22.67 -15.32
C SER A 97 32.83 -21.19 -15.66
N ILE A 98 32.76 -20.30 -14.65
CA ILE A 98 32.98 -18.86 -14.82
C ILE A 98 34.47 -18.58 -15.09
N ASN A 99 35.38 -19.27 -14.39
CA ASN A 99 36.82 -19.16 -14.62
C ASN A 99 37.20 -19.58 -16.05
N VAL A 100 36.68 -20.73 -16.52
CA VAL A 100 36.88 -21.17 -17.91
C VAL A 100 36.34 -20.14 -18.90
N GLN A 101 35.14 -19.59 -18.67
CA GLN A 101 34.59 -18.55 -19.54
C GLN A 101 35.46 -17.28 -19.57
N LYS A 102 35.99 -16.83 -18.43
CA LYS A 102 36.91 -15.70 -18.36
C LYS A 102 38.22 -15.96 -19.11
N LEU A 103 38.77 -17.18 -19.03
CA LEU A 103 39.99 -17.58 -19.75
C LEU A 103 39.84 -17.51 -21.28
N ILE A 104 38.64 -17.76 -21.81
CA ILE A 104 38.36 -17.70 -23.25
C ILE A 104 37.91 -16.28 -23.67
N GLY A 105 37.99 -15.29 -22.77
CA GLY A 105 37.68 -13.89 -23.05
C GLY A 105 36.20 -13.49 -22.94
N ALA A 106 35.39 -14.22 -22.18
CA ALA A 106 33.99 -13.84 -21.96
C ALA A 106 33.87 -12.48 -21.23
N THR A 107 32.96 -11.63 -21.71
CA THR A 107 32.67 -10.33 -21.09
C THR A 107 31.89 -10.49 -19.78
N ASP A 108 32.10 -9.59 -18.82
CA ASP A 108 31.37 -9.60 -17.53
C ASP A 108 29.84 -9.56 -17.72
N GLY A 109 29.36 -8.91 -18.79
CA GLY A 109 27.95 -8.87 -19.16
C GLY A 109 27.39 -10.23 -19.60
N PHE A 110 28.19 -11.09 -20.23
CA PHE A 110 27.77 -12.45 -20.59
C PHE A 110 27.57 -13.32 -19.35
N ILE A 111 28.46 -13.16 -18.35
CA ILE A 111 28.40 -13.88 -17.07
C ILE A 111 27.21 -13.39 -16.23
N LEU A 112 26.84 -12.11 -16.30
CA LEU A 112 25.76 -11.50 -15.49
C LEU A 112 24.35 -11.92 -15.89
N ARG A 113 24.09 -12.09 -17.20
CA ARG A 113 22.75 -12.34 -17.76
C ARG A 113 21.95 -13.45 -17.06
N PRO A 114 22.48 -14.67 -16.84
CA PRO A 114 21.72 -15.73 -16.20
C PRO A 114 21.27 -15.36 -14.77
N PHE A 115 22.10 -14.62 -14.03
CA PHE A 115 21.77 -14.18 -12.67
C PHE A 115 20.70 -13.08 -12.66
N LEU A 116 20.75 -12.15 -13.62
CA LEU A 116 19.73 -11.12 -13.82
C LEU A 116 18.35 -11.73 -14.13
N TYR A 117 18.29 -12.71 -15.02
CA TYR A 117 17.04 -13.42 -15.33
C TYR A 117 16.52 -14.18 -14.12
N GLY A 118 17.39 -14.78 -13.31
CA GLY A 118 17.01 -15.42 -12.05
C GLY A 118 16.32 -14.45 -11.09
N GLY A 119 16.90 -13.26 -10.88
CA GLY A 119 16.30 -12.23 -10.03
C GLY A 119 14.96 -11.71 -10.55
N ALA A 120 14.87 -11.43 -11.86
CA ALA A 120 13.63 -10.98 -12.49
C ALA A 120 12.52 -12.03 -12.39
N LEU A 121 12.86 -13.32 -12.56
CA LEU A 121 11.92 -14.44 -12.47
C LEU A 121 11.44 -14.65 -11.03
N LEU A 122 12.32 -14.52 -10.03
CA LEU A 122 11.95 -14.56 -8.61
C LEU A 122 11.00 -13.41 -8.23
N GLY A 123 11.26 -12.19 -8.71
CA GLY A 123 10.37 -11.05 -8.52
C GLY A 123 9.01 -11.26 -9.19
N PHE A 124 9.01 -11.77 -10.42
CA PHE A 124 7.79 -12.07 -11.17
C PHE A 124 6.96 -13.19 -10.51
N SER A 125 7.57 -14.31 -10.12
CA SER A 125 6.86 -15.43 -9.50
C SER A 125 6.31 -15.06 -8.13
N GLY A 126 7.06 -14.27 -7.35
CA GLY A 126 6.59 -13.74 -6.07
C GLY A 126 5.37 -12.84 -6.23
N ALA A 127 5.39 -11.93 -7.21
CA ALA A 127 4.24 -11.07 -7.50
C ALA A 127 3.03 -11.85 -8.01
N LEU A 128 3.24 -12.81 -8.91
CA LEU A 128 2.17 -13.68 -9.41
C LEU A 128 1.51 -14.46 -8.26
N LEU A 129 2.31 -15.05 -7.37
CA LEU A 129 1.80 -15.78 -6.20
C LEU A 129 1.06 -14.84 -5.24
N SER A 130 1.60 -13.63 -5.02
CA SER A 130 0.94 -12.61 -4.20
C SER A 130 -0.41 -12.18 -4.75
N LEU A 131 -0.53 -12.01 -6.07
CA LEU A 131 -1.80 -11.66 -6.73
C LEU A 131 -2.85 -12.76 -6.54
N ILE A 132 -2.47 -14.02 -6.80
CA ILE A 132 -3.36 -15.18 -6.60
C ILE A 132 -3.83 -15.24 -5.14
N LEU A 133 -2.91 -15.07 -4.19
CA LEU A 133 -3.23 -15.13 -2.77
C LEU A 133 -4.12 -13.96 -2.34
N SER A 134 -3.87 -12.76 -2.87
CA SER A 134 -4.69 -11.57 -2.64
C SER A 134 -6.11 -11.78 -3.14
N GLU A 135 -6.29 -12.33 -4.35
CA GLU A 135 -7.61 -12.56 -4.92
C GLU A 135 -8.41 -13.62 -4.14
N ILE A 136 -7.74 -14.70 -3.72
CA ILE A 136 -8.35 -15.69 -2.81
C ILE A 136 -8.81 -15.02 -1.51
N LEU A 137 -7.99 -14.13 -0.94
CA LEU A 137 -8.32 -13.42 0.29
C LEU A 137 -9.53 -12.49 0.09
N VAL A 138 -9.57 -11.73 -1.01
CA VAL A 138 -10.71 -10.85 -1.37
C VAL A 138 -11.99 -11.67 -1.51
N LEU A 139 -11.96 -12.81 -2.21
CA LEU A 139 -13.13 -13.67 -2.37
C LEU A 139 -13.63 -14.20 -1.02
N ARG A 140 -12.72 -14.66 -0.15
CA ARG A 140 -13.09 -15.15 1.19
C ARG A 140 -13.64 -14.03 2.07
N LEU A 141 -13.00 -12.88 2.06
CA LEU A 141 -13.45 -11.73 2.85
C LEU A 141 -14.80 -11.20 2.35
N SER A 142 -14.97 -11.07 1.03
CA SER A 142 -16.23 -10.67 0.41
C SER A 142 -17.36 -11.62 0.80
N SER A 143 -17.11 -12.94 0.84
CA SER A 143 -18.14 -13.90 1.26
C SER A 143 -18.53 -13.74 2.73
N ALA A 144 -17.56 -13.55 3.63
CA ALA A 144 -17.81 -13.34 5.06
C ALA A 144 -18.50 -12.00 5.34
N VAL A 145 -18.11 -10.94 4.63
CA VAL A 145 -18.72 -9.61 4.75
C VAL A 145 -20.12 -9.59 4.16
N ALA A 146 -20.38 -10.29 3.05
CA ALA A 146 -21.71 -10.36 2.44
C ALA A 146 -22.75 -11.00 3.37
N GLU A 147 -22.35 -12.03 4.14
CA GLU A 147 -23.21 -12.69 5.13
C GLU A 147 -23.64 -11.73 6.24
N VAL A 148 -22.70 -10.91 6.74
CA VAL A 148 -22.98 -9.88 7.75
C VAL A 148 -23.75 -8.72 7.14
N ALA A 149 -23.39 -8.27 5.94
CA ALA A 149 -23.96 -7.10 5.29
C ALA A 149 -25.42 -7.30 4.85
N GLN A 150 -25.84 -8.55 4.57
CA GLN A 150 -27.26 -8.88 4.36
C GLN A 150 -28.12 -8.55 5.57
N VAL A 151 -27.59 -8.69 6.80
CA VAL A 151 -28.30 -8.34 8.05
C VAL A 151 -28.48 -6.81 8.17
N PHE A 152 -27.58 -6.02 7.60
CA PHE A 152 -27.59 -4.56 7.64
C PHE A 152 -28.14 -3.90 6.37
N GLY A 153 -28.66 -4.66 5.40
CA GLY A 153 -29.29 -4.13 4.18
C GLY A 153 -28.37 -3.29 3.27
N THR A 154 -27.06 -3.37 3.44
CA THR A 154 -26.08 -2.53 2.73
C THR A 154 -25.27 -3.39 1.77
N LYS A 155 -25.15 -3.00 0.50
CA LYS A 155 -24.27 -3.67 -0.48
C LYS A 155 -22.88 -3.05 -0.41
N PHE A 156 -21.92 -3.79 0.12
CA PHE A 156 -20.49 -3.44 0.01
C PHE A 156 -19.91 -4.14 -1.22
N ASP A 157 -19.51 -3.36 -2.23
CA ASP A 157 -18.68 -3.85 -3.33
C ASP A 157 -17.21 -3.78 -2.89
N ILE A 158 -16.64 -4.93 -2.55
CA ILE A 158 -15.18 -5.05 -2.39
C ILE A 158 -14.62 -5.28 -3.79
N ASN A 159 -14.23 -4.20 -4.45
CA ASN A 159 -13.50 -4.29 -5.70
C ASN A 159 -12.10 -4.84 -5.42
N GLY A 160 -11.73 -5.92 -6.10
CA GLY A 160 -10.35 -6.41 -6.14
C GLY A 160 -9.44 -5.47 -6.92
N LEU A 161 -8.17 -5.84 -7.09
CA LEU A 161 -7.25 -5.10 -7.95
C LEU A 161 -7.74 -5.14 -9.40
N SER A 162 -7.68 -3.99 -10.05
CA SER A 162 -7.97 -3.85 -11.47
C SER A 162 -6.87 -4.53 -12.32
N PHE A 163 -7.19 -4.86 -13.57
CA PHE A 163 -6.25 -5.55 -14.45
C PHE A 163 -4.97 -4.72 -14.70
N ASP A 164 -5.10 -3.40 -14.80
CA ASP A 164 -3.99 -2.47 -14.94
C ASP A 164 -3.10 -2.42 -13.68
N GLU A 165 -3.69 -2.45 -12.49
CA GLU A 165 -2.97 -2.47 -11.22
C GLU A 165 -2.19 -3.78 -11.06
N CYS A 166 -2.82 -4.92 -11.41
CA CYS A 166 -2.15 -6.23 -11.43
C CYS A 166 -0.95 -6.24 -12.38
N LEU A 167 -1.10 -5.69 -13.58
CA LEU A 167 -0.02 -5.61 -14.57
C LEU A 167 1.13 -4.73 -14.06
N LEU A 168 0.80 -3.56 -13.51
CA LEU A 168 1.79 -2.63 -12.96
C LEU A 168 2.56 -3.29 -11.81
N LEU A 169 1.87 -3.99 -10.92
CA LEU A 169 2.48 -4.69 -9.78
C LEU A 169 3.47 -5.77 -10.26
N LEU A 170 3.08 -6.60 -11.23
CA LEU A 170 3.97 -7.62 -11.82
C LEU A 170 5.24 -6.98 -12.42
N LEU A 171 5.09 -5.89 -13.17
CA LEU A 171 6.22 -5.19 -13.78
C LEU A 171 7.15 -4.58 -12.73
N VAL A 172 6.60 -3.89 -11.73
CA VAL A 172 7.39 -3.26 -10.66
C VAL A 172 8.14 -4.32 -9.85
N CYS A 173 7.49 -5.41 -9.45
CA CYS A 173 8.15 -6.48 -8.70
C CYS A 173 9.24 -7.20 -9.52
N SER A 174 9.00 -7.46 -10.81
CA SER A 174 10.02 -8.03 -11.68
C SER A 174 11.21 -7.08 -11.86
N MET A 175 10.95 -5.78 -12.02
CA MET A 175 11.98 -4.76 -12.13
C MET A 175 12.79 -4.62 -10.85
N ILE A 176 12.16 -4.64 -9.67
CA ILE A 176 12.86 -4.66 -8.38
C ILE A 176 13.75 -5.90 -8.26
N GLY A 177 13.24 -7.08 -8.61
CA GLY A 177 14.02 -8.32 -8.59
C GLY A 177 15.22 -8.29 -9.54
N TRP A 178 15.04 -7.71 -10.73
CA TRP A 178 16.10 -7.50 -11.70
C TRP A 178 17.18 -6.54 -11.20
N VAL A 179 16.78 -5.39 -10.64
CA VAL A 179 17.70 -4.39 -10.06
C VAL A 179 18.44 -4.96 -8.86
N ALA A 180 17.77 -5.70 -7.98
CA ALA A 180 18.38 -6.37 -6.84
C ALA A 180 19.47 -7.37 -7.27
N ALA A 181 19.17 -8.20 -8.27
CA ALA A 181 20.16 -9.12 -8.83
C ALA A 181 21.31 -8.37 -9.51
N TRP A 182 21.04 -7.31 -10.27
CA TRP A 182 22.07 -6.51 -10.92
C TRP A 182 23.05 -5.93 -9.92
N LEU A 183 22.53 -5.26 -8.89
CA LEU A 183 23.33 -4.58 -7.86
C LEU A 183 24.19 -5.60 -7.09
N ALA A 184 23.60 -6.73 -6.70
CA ALA A 184 24.33 -7.80 -6.03
C ALA A 184 25.45 -8.41 -6.90
N THR A 185 25.18 -8.64 -8.18
CA THR A 185 26.15 -9.25 -9.10
C THR A 185 27.30 -8.30 -9.40
N VAL A 186 27.02 -7.01 -9.63
CA VAL A 186 28.04 -5.97 -9.87
C VAL A 186 28.92 -5.75 -8.64
N GLN A 187 28.32 -5.72 -7.45
CA GLN A 187 29.07 -5.56 -6.20
C GLN A 187 30.04 -6.72 -5.98
N HIS A 188 29.63 -7.95 -6.32
CA HIS A 188 30.44 -9.13 -6.09
C HIS A 188 31.54 -9.33 -7.15
N LEU A 189 31.25 -9.09 -8.43
CA LEU A 189 32.27 -9.18 -9.49
C LEU A 189 33.37 -8.12 -9.34
N ARG A 190 33.07 -6.93 -8.80
CA ARG A 190 34.09 -5.90 -8.52
C ARG A 190 35.11 -6.31 -7.46
N HIS A 191 34.79 -7.29 -6.60
CA HIS A 191 35.72 -7.81 -5.60
C HIS A 191 36.50 -9.06 -6.07
N PHE A 192 36.17 -9.64 -7.23
CA PHE A 192 36.94 -10.73 -7.83
C PHE A 192 38.02 -10.15 -8.76
N THR A 193 39.06 -9.57 -8.17
CA THR A 193 40.37 -9.46 -8.85
C THR A 193 41.02 -10.85 -8.87
N PRO A 194 41.38 -11.39 -10.03
CA PRO A 194 42.07 -12.69 -10.12
C PRO A 194 43.49 -12.57 -9.55
N GLU A 195 43.88 -13.55 -8.73
CA GLU A 195 45.28 -13.97 -8.60
C GLU A 195 45.57 -15.06 -9.63
#